data_AF-A0A3P3XLA6-F1
#
_entry.id   AF-A0A3P3XLA6-F1
#
_cell.length_a   1.000
_cell.length_b   1.000
_cell.length_c   1.000
_cell.angle_alpha   90.00
_cell.angle_beta   90.00
_cell.angle_gamma   90.00
#
_symmetry.space_group_name_H-M   'P 1'
#
loop_
_entity.id
_entity.type
_entity.pdbx_description
1 polymer ?
#
loop_
_entity_poly.entity_id
_entity_poly.type
_entity_poly.pdbx_seq_one_letter_code
_entity_poly.pdbx_strand_id
1 'polypeptide(L)' 'MGLSMKERQRIIAETATRYREASKKEKGRILNELTALTGYNRLYAMHLLTW' A
#
# COMPACT_ATOMS: atom_id res chain seq x y z
N MET A 1 -3.88 14.06 -13.77
CA MET A 1 -4.16 14.61 -12.44
C MET A 1 -3.54 13.67 -11.42
N GLY A 2 -2.30 13.95 -11.03
CA GLY A 2 -1.52 13.06 -10.16
C GLY A 2 -1.91 13.30 -8.71
N LEU A 3 -2.38 12.26 -8.03
CA LEU A 3 -2.50 12.23 -6.57
C LEU A 3 -1.21 12.80 -5.97
N SER A 4 -1.33 13.85 -5.16
CA SER A 4 -0.19 14.49 -4.52
C SER A 4 0.52 13.48 -3.63
N MET A 5 1.84 13.57 -3.48
CA MET A 5 2.61 12.62 -2.66
C MET A 5 2.06 12.51 -1.22
N LYS A 6 1.44 13.58 -0.71
CA LYS A 6 0.74 13.60 0.58
C LYS A 6 -0.50 12.70 0.63
N GLU A 7 -1.31 12.68 -0.43
CA GLU A 7 -2.47 11.78 -0.53
C GLU A 7 -2.02 10.32 -0.64
N ARG A 8 -0.97 10.06 -1.42
CA ARG A 8 -0.36 8.74 -1.52
C ARG A 8 0.16 8.27 -0.17
N GLN A 9 0.82 9.14 0.60
CA GLN A 9 1.27 8.83 1.96
C GLN A 9 0.13 8.53 2.92
N ARG A 10 -0.99 9.26 2.87
CA ARG A 10 -2.17 8.95 3.69
C ARG A 10 -2.73 7.57 3.38
N ILE A 11 -2.90 7.27 2.08
CA ILE A 11 -3.38 5.96 1.63
C ILE A 11 -2.43 4.85 2.12
N ILE A 12 -1.13 5.06 1.98
CA ILE A 12 -0.12 4.08 2.41
C ILE A 12 -0.13 3.90 3.93
N ALA A 13 -0.25 4.97 4.72
CA ALA A 13 -0.29 4.89 6.18
C ALA A 13 -1.52 4.12 6.68
N GLU A 14 -2.69 4.39 6.09
CA GLU A 14 -3.92 3.66 6.41
C GLU A 14 -3.81 2.19 5.97
N THR A 15 -3.22 1.96 4.80
CA THR A 15 -2.97 0.62 4.27
C THR A 15 -1.92 -0.13 5.10
N ALA A 16 -0.93 0.55 5.68
CA ALA A 16 0.11 -0.03 6.52
C ALA A 16 -0.46 -0.55 7.83
N THR A 17 -1.36 0.20 8.47
CA THR A 17 -2.07 -0.27 9.66
C THR A 17 -2.89 -1.53 9.33
N ARG A 18 -3.67 -1.49 8.24
CA ARG A 18 -4.44 -2.66 7.78
C ARG A 18 -3.52 -3.83 7.40
N TYR A 19 -2.36 -3.56 6.81
CA TYR A 19 -1.37 -4.57 6.43
C TYR A 19 -0.73 -5.23 7.66
N ARG A 20 -0.52 -4.49 8.76
CA ARG A 20 0.06 -5.01 10.00
C ARG A 20 -0.89 -6.00 10.69
N GLU A 21 -2.18 -5.67 10.73
CA GLU A 21 -3.24 -6.51 11.31
C GLU A 21 -3.74 -7.62 10.37
N ALA A 22 -3.48 -7.46 9.07
CA ALA A 22 -3.86 -8.40 8.04
C ALA A 22 -3.13 -9.76 8.15
N SER A 23 -3.89 -10.83 7.89
CA SER A 23 -3.35 -12.17 7.67
C SER A 23 -2.59 -12.27 6.34
N LYS A 24 -1.74 -13.30 6.18
CA LYS A 24 -0.89 -13.52 5.00
C LYS A 24 -1.65 -13.48 3.65
N LYS A 25 -2.92 -13.93 3.65
CA LYS A 25 -3.82 -13.90 2.49
C LYS A 25 -4.29 -12.47 2.17
N GLU A 26 -4.66 -11.72 3.20
CA GLU A 26 -5.15 -10.34 3.11
C GLU A 26 -4.02 -9.39 2.67
N LYS A 27 -2.81 -9.58 3.20
CA LYS A 27 -1.58 -8.87 2.79
C LYS A 27 -1.34 -8.90 1.28
N GLY A 28 -1.60 -10.06 0.66
CA GLY A 28 -1.48 -10.23 -0.79
C GLY A 28 -2.52 -9.44 -1.59
N ARG A 29 -3.75 -9.33 -1.08
CA ARG A 29 -4.83 -8.53 -1.69
C ARG A 29 -4.56 -7.04 -1.58
N ILE A 30 -4.15 -6.60 -0.38
CA ILE A 30 -3.78 -5.21 -0.09
C ILE A 30 -2.66 -4.74 -1.03
N LEU A 31 -1.62 -5.56 -1.22
CA LEU A 31 -0.54 -5.25 -2.15
C LEU A 31 -1.03 -5.13 -3.61
N ASN A 32 -1.96 -5.98 -4.04
CA ASN A 32 -2.53 -5.91 -5.38
C ASN A 32 -3.39 -4.65 -5.59
N GLU A 33 -4.23 -4.29 -4.62
CA GLU A 33 -5.00 -3.04 -4.66
C GLU A 33 -4.09 -1.82 -4.68
N LEU A 34 -3.07 -1.78 -3.82
CA LEU A 34 -2.14 -0.65 -3.78
C LEU A 34 -1.38 -0.51 -5.11
N THR A 35 -0.93 -1.63 -5.68
CA THR A 35 -0.26 -1.67 -6.99
C THR A 35 -1.19 -1.19 -8.11
N ALA A 36 -2.45 -1.62 -8.11
CA ALA A 36 -3.45 -1.21 -9.10
C ALA A 36 -3.84 0.27 -8.98
N LEU A 37 -3.97 0.79 -7.76
CA LEU A 37 -4.35 2.18 -7.49
C LEU A 37 -3.23 3.18 -7.79
N THR A 38 -2.00 2.83 -7.44
CA THR A 38 -0.87 3.78 -7.50
C THR A 38 0.04 3.57 -8.69
N GLY A 39 -0.05 2.41 -9.35
CA GLY A 39 0.90 1.95 -10.37
C GLY A 39 2.25 1.54 -9.80
N TYR A 40 2.41 1.48 -8.47
CA TYR A 40 3.68 1.14 -7.85
C TYR A 40 4.02 -0.34 -7.98
N ASN A 41 5.32 -0.62 -8.05
CA ASN A 41 5.79 -1.98 -8.08
C ASN A 41 5.54 -2.66 -6.74
N ARG A 42 5.23 -3.97 -6.75
CA ARG A 42 4.90 -4.74 -5.53
C ARG A 42 6.01 -4.65 -4.48
N LEU A 43 7.27 -4.61 -4.91
CA LEU A 43 8.43 -4.41 -4.03
C LEU A 43 8.42 -3.03 -3.37
N TYR A 44 8.07 -1.98 -4.11
CA TYR A 44 7.98 -0.62 -3.60
C TYR A 44 6.83 -0.49 -2.61
N ALA A 45 5.66 -1.04 -2.94
CA ALA A 45 4.51 -1.15 -2.05
C ALA A 45 4.86 -1.88 -0.74
N MET A 46 5.59 -2.99 -0.83
CA MET A 46 5.99 -3.78 0.35
C MET A 46 7.00 -3.03 1.22
N HIS A 47 7.96 -2.32 0.60
CA HIS A 47 8.93 -1.48 1.30
C HIS A 47 8.22 -0.34 2.07
N LEU A 48 7.22 0.28 1.45
CA LEU A 48 6.39 1.34 2.06
C LEU A 48 5.53 0.86 3.22
N LEU A 49 5.15 -0.42 3.26
CA LEU A 49 4.35 -1.02 4.33
C LEU A 49 5.20 -1.62 5.46
N THR A 50 6.52 -1.73 5.26
CA THR A 50 7.46 -2.37 6.21
C THR A 50 8.26 -1.36 7.03
N TRP A 51 8.26 -0.07 6.66
CA TRP A 51 8.97 1.00 7.36
C TRP A 51 8.12 1.67 8.44
#